data_AF-A0A4U1L0G2-F1
#
_entry.id   AF-A0A4U1L0G2-F1
#
_cell.length_a   1.000
_cell.length_b   1.000
_cell.length_c   1.000
_cell.angle_alpha   90.00
_cell.angle_beta   90.00
_cell.angle_gamma   90.00
#
_symmetry.space_group_name_H-M   'P 1'
#
loop_
_entity.id
_entity.type
_entity.pdbx_description
1 polymer ?
#
loop_
_entity_poly.entity_id
_entity_poly.type
_entity_poly.pdbx_seq_one_letter_code
_entity_poly.pdbx_strand_id
1 'polypeptide(L)'
;MGDDGRLKIKFREERQRYTIMARNDRFVILTKPFNAQRTYLYTIADLERKVRGPCNKIFGLPCDVNSPEGAAQALSELETGEMEVSFRRCVDLSDDEIAALTPSGASNNG
;
A
#
# COMPACT_ATOMS: atom_id res chain seq x y z
N MET A 1 -0.88 10.91 -20.92
CA MET A 1 -0.90 9.87 -19.87
C MET A 1 -0.05 10.44 -18.73
N GLY A 2 -0.72 11.12 -17.80
CA GLY A 2 -0.08 12.07 -16.89
C GLY A 2 0.86 11.38 -15.92
N ASP A 3 2.09 11.86 -15.87
CA ASP A 3 2.98 11.59 -14.75
C ASP A 3 2.47 12.42 -13.57
N ASP A 4 1.59 11.83 -12.75
CA ASP A 4 0.81 12.51 -11.70
C ASP A 4 1.64 12.90 -10.46
N GLY A 5 2.98 12.96 -10.55
CA GLY A 5 3.84 13.25 -9.39
C GLY A 5 3.74 12.26 -8.22
N ARG A 6 2.92 11.20 -8.32
CA ARG A 6 2.74 10.20 -7.27
C ARG A 6 4.01 9.38 -7.08
N LEU A 7 4.36 9.14 -5.82
CA LEU A 7 5.47 8.28 -5.44
C LEU A 7 5.23 6.86 -5.96
N LYS A 8 6.24 6.30 -6.62
CA LYS A 8 6.21 4.94 -7.18
C LYS A 8 7.36 4.14 -6.59
N ILE A 9 7.08 2.92 -6.17
CA ILE A 9 8.07 1.99 -5.66
C ILE A 9 8.12 0.75 -6.56
N LYS A 10 9.31 0.18 -6.73
CA LYS A 10 9.50 -1.10 -7.42
C LYS A 10 9.95 -2.13 -6.39
N PHE A 11 9.06 -3.05 -6.02
CA PHE A 11 9.45 -4.17 -5.16
C PHE A 11 10.40 -5.11 -5.91
N ARG A 12 11.35 -5.71 -5.19
CA ARG A 12 12.39 -6.54 -5.80
C ARG A 12 11.83 -7.75 -6.54
N GLU A 13 10.80 -8.37 -5.97
CA GLU A 13 10.14 -9.55 -6.51
C GLU A 13 9.19 -9.23 -7.68
N GLU A 14 8.87 -7.95 -7.88
CA GLU A 14 7.86 -7.50 -8.83
C GLU A 14 8.49 -6.86 -10.07
N ARG A 15 8.02 -7.28 -11.26
CA ARG A 15 8.48 -6.69 -12.52
C ARG A 15 7.95 -5.27 -12.73
N GLN A 16 6.75 -4.99 -12.22
CA GLN A 16 6.06 -3.72 -12.39
C GLN A 16 6.20 -2.82 -11.17
N ARG A 17 6.19 -1.51 -11.39
CA ARG A 17 6.20 -0.51 -10.32
C ARG A 17 4.79 -0.35 -9.77
N TYR A 18 4.71 -0.19 -8.46
CA TYR A 18 3.50 0.18 -7.77
C TYR A 18 3.47 1.68 -7.54
N THR A 19 2.27 2.26 -7.61
CA THR A 19 2.01 3.65 -7.29
C THR A 19 1.43 3.72 -5.89
N ILE A 20 2.02 4.56 -5.05
CA ILE A 20 1.53 4.80 -3.69
C ILE A 20 0.29 5.70 -3.82
N MET A 21 -0.84 5.20 -3.35
CA MET A 21 -2.12 5.92 -3.40
C MET A 21 -2.40 6.63 -2.08
N ALA A 22 -2.17 5.94 -0.96
CA ALA A 22 -2.28 6.49 0.39
C ALA A 22 -1.24 5.84 1.30
N ARG A 23 -0.85 6.55 2.35
CA ARG A 23 0.20 6.14 3.29
C ARG A 23 0.00 6.84 4.63
N ASN A 24 0.25 6.16 5.73
CA ASN A 24 0.45 6.75 7.05
C ASN A 24 1.77 6.24 7.65
N ASP A 25 1.92 6.33 8.98
CA ASP A 25 3.12 5.92 9.70
C ASP A 25 3.37 4.40 9.65
N ARG A 26 2.29 3.61 9.61
CA ARG A 26 2.33 2.15 9.71
C ARG A 26 1.97 1.43 8.42
N PHE A 27 0.98 1.91 7.70
CA PHE A 27 0.38 1.27 6.53
C PHE A 27 0.56 2.10 5.26
N VAL A 28 0.82 1.40 4.15
CA VAL A 28 0.92 2.02 2.83
C VAL A 28 0.08 1.26 1.83
N ILE A 29 -0.81 1.96 1.15
CA ILE A 29 -1.70 1.41 0.12
C ILE A 29 -1.09 1.70 -1.25
N LEU A 30 -0.87 0.63 -1.99
CA LEU A 30 -0.22 0.66 -3.28
C LEU A 30 -1.11 0.02 -4.33
N THR A 31 -1.14 0.61 -5.53
CA THR A 31 -1.83 0.04 -6.67
C THR A 31 -0.91 -0.05 -7.88
N LYS A 32 -1.11 -1.08 -8.70
CA LYS A 32 -0.47 -1.20 -10.01
C LYS A 32 -1.52 -1.42 -11.10
N PRO A 33 -1.34 -0.84 -12.29
CA PRO A 33 -2.22 -1.10 -13.41
C PRO A 33 -2.02 -2.53 -13.90
N PHE A 34 -3.11 -3.27 -14.05
CA PHE A 34 -3.12 -4.64 -14.56
C PHE A 34 -3.82 -4.70 -15.91
N ASN A 35 -3.10 -4.23 -16.93
CA ASN A 35 -3.60 -4.09 -18.30
C ASN A 35 -4.15 -5.40 -18.89
N ALA A 36 -3.57 -6.55 -18.49
CA ALA A 36 -3.98 -7.86 -19.00
C ALA A 36 -5.46 -8.19 -18.75
N GLN A 37 -6.06 -7.64 -17.70
CA GLN A 37 -7.50 -7.80 -17.41
C GLN A 37 -8.25 -6.45 -17.37
N ARG A 38 -7.65 -5.37 -17.87
CA ARG A 38 -8.20 -3.99 -17.79
C ARG A 38 -8.63 -3.61 -16.37
N THR A 39 -7.93 -4.10 -15.36
CA THR A 39 -8.19 -3.84 -13.93
C THR A 39 -6.93 -3.31 -13.26
N TYR A 40 -6.98 -3.06 -11.97
CA TYR A 40 -5.82 -2.73 -11.15
C TYR A 40 -5.62 -3.79 -10.06
N LEU A 41 -4.38 -3.95 -9.64
CA LEU A 41 -4.04 -4.78 -8.47
C LEU A 41 -3.64 -3.85 -7.34
N TYR A 42 -4.10 -4.14 -6.14
CA TYR A 42 -3.71 -3.41 -4.95
C TYR A 42 -2.92 -4.32 -4.00
N THR A 43 -2.11 -3.70 -3.15
CA THR A 43 -1.47 -4.35 -2.01
C THR A 43 -1.33 -3.33 -0.90
N ILE A 44 -1.37 -3.81 0.34
CA ILE A 44 -1.20 -3.01 1.54
C ILE A 44 0.13 -3.46 2.16
N ALA A 45 1.03 -2.53 2.40
CA ALA A 45 2.26 -2.75 3.15
C ALA A 45 2.07 -2.32 4.60
N ASP A 46 2.36 -3.21 5.55
CA ASP A 46 2.47 -2.97 6.97
C ASP A 46 3.96 -2.83 7.32
N LEU A 47 4.37 -1.61 7.63
CA LEU A 47 5.74 -1.23 7.96
C LEU A 47 6.13 -1.67 9.38
N GLU A 48 5.17 -1.77 10.30
CA GLU A 48 5.42 -2.26 11.67
C GLU A 48 5.73 -3.76 11.64
N ARG A 49 4.94 -4.52 10.88
CA ARG A 49 5.13 -5.95 10.70
C ARG A 49 6.13 -6.31 9.60
N LYS A 50 6.60 -5.32 8.83
CA LYS A 50 7.50 -5.48 7.68
C LYS A 50 6.96 -6.45 6.62
N VAL A 51 5.66 -6.43 6.35
CA VAL A 51 5.04 -7.32 5.37
C VAL A 51 4.08 -6.59 4.44
N ARG A 52 3.91 -7.07 3.22
CA ARG A 52 2.92 -6.58 2.25
C ARG A 52 1.95 -7.68 1.84
N GLY A 53 0.67 -7.35 1.68
CA GLY A 53 -0.34 -8.30 1.25
C GLY A 53 -1.70 -7.65 0.99
N PRO A 54 -2.71 -8.42 0.57
CA PRO A 54 -4.08 -7.96 0.52
C PRO A 54 -4.63 -7.79 1.94
N CYS A 55 -5.81 -7.17 2.06
CA CYS A 55 -6.51 -7.12 3.33
C CYS A 55 -6.98 -8.52 3.77
N ASN A 56 -7.24 -8.68 5.06
CA ASN A 56 -7.79 -9.89 5.67
C ASN A 56 -9.30 -10.10 5.38
N LYS A 57 -9.99 -9.09 4.84
CA LYS A 57 -11.43 -9.15 4.56
C LYS A 57 -11.74 -10.14 3.43
N ILE A 58 -12.77 -10.96 3.64
CA ILE A 58 -13.22 -12.00 2.68
C ILE A 58 -13.75 -11.38 1.38
N PHE A 59 -14.43 -10.24 1.48
CA PHE A 59 -14.99 -9.51 0.34
C PHE A 59 -13.99 -8.52 -0.30
N GLY A 60 -12.74 -8.49 0.18
CA GLY A 60 -11.75 -7.51 -0.26
C GLY A 60 -11.96 -6.12 0.33
N LEU A 61 -11.42 -5.11 -0.35
CA LEU A 61 -11.56 -3.71 0.04
C LEU A 61 -12.98 -3.21 -0.22
N PRO A 62 -13.59 -2.46 0.72
CA PRO A 62 -14.93 -1.90 0.52
C PRO A 62 -14.95 -0.70 -0.45
N CYS A 63 -13.78 -0.17 -0.84
CA CYS A 63 -13.64 1.01 -1.69
C CYS A 63 -12.59 0.85 -2.79
N ASP A 64 -12.74 1.68 -3.83
CA ASP A 64 -11.78 1.80 -4.93
C ASP A 64 -10.52 2.55 -4.52
N VAL A 65 -9.50 1.80 -4.12
CA VAL A 65 -8.18 2.35 -3.77
C VAL A 65 -7.36 2.87 -4.96
N ASN A 66 -7.88 2.72 -6.18
CA ASN A 66 -7.33 3.40 -7.35
C ASN A 66 -7.72 4.88 -7.42
N SER A 67 -8.62 5.33 -6.54
CA SER A 67 -8.97 6.73 -6.34
C SER A 67 -8.41 7.22 -5.00
N PRO A 68 -7.99 8.51 -4.91
CA PRO A 68 -7.40 9.05 -3.68
C PRO A 68 -8.37 8.97 -2.48
N GLU A 69 -9.66 9.20 -2.69
CA GLU A 69 -10.69 9.14 -1.65
C GLU A 69 -10.85 7.70 -1.10
N GLY A 70 -10.98 6.71 -1.99
CA GLY A 70 -11.09 5.31 -1.58
C GLY A 70 -9.82 4.79 -0.90
N ALA A 71 -8.66 5.26 -1.35
CA ALA A 71 -7.39 4.95 -0.70
C ALA A 71 -7.29 5.56 0.71
N ALA A 72 -7.74 6.82 0.89
CA ALA A 72 -7.78 7.44 2.21
C ALA A 72 -8.74 6.72 3.17
N GLN A 73 -9.92 6.32 2.69
CA GLN A 73 -10.88 5.56 3.50
C GLN A 73 -10.32 4.19 3.93
N ALA A 74 -9.75 3.44 2.98
CA ALA A 74 -9.14 2.15 3.28
C ALA A 74 -7.96 2.28 4.26
N LEU A 75 -7.20 3.37 4.18
CA LEU A 75 -6.12 3.66 5.12
C LEU A 75 -6.67 3.95 6.52
N SER A 76 -7.77 4.71 6.61
CA SER A 76 -8.44 4.97 7.88
C SER A 76 -8.93 3.69 8.55
N GLU A 77 -9.51 2.75 7.81
CA GLU A 77 -9.95 1.45 8.35
C GLU A 77 -8.78 0.58 8.85
N LEU A 78 -7.62 0.67 8.20
CA LEU A 78 -6.40 0.00 8.67
C LEU A 78 -5.89 0.63 9.96
N GLU A 79 -5.96 1.95 10.07
CA GLU A 79 -5.53 2.71 11.24
C GLU A 79 -6.45 2.47 12.45
N THR A 80 -7.77 2.37 12.23
CA THR A 80 -8.74 2.05 13.29
C THR A 80 -8.72 0.57 13.70
N GLY A 81 -8.06 -0.29 12.93
CA GLY A 81 -8.03 -1.74 13.14
C GLY A 81 -9.30 -2.47 12.68
N GLU A 82 -10.18 -1.81 11.94
CA GLU A 82 -11.33 -2.47 11.28
C GLU A 82 -10.89 -3.42 10.15
N MET A 83 -9.68 -3.23 9.65
CA MET A 83 -9.06 -4.04 8.62
C MET A 83 -7.58 -4.25 8.93
N GLU A 84 -7.03 -5.38 8.49
CA GLU A 84 -5.61 -5.70 8.67
C GLU A 84 -5.03 -6.34 7.41
N VAL A 85 -3.69 -6.37 7.31
CA VAL A 85 -3.00 -7.11 6.25
C VAL A 85 -3.09 -8.61 6.52
N SER A 86 -3.49 -9.37 5.50
CA SER A 86 -3.69 -10.81 5.58
C SER A 86 -2.40 -11.54 5.95
N PHE A 87 -2.43 -12.31 7.04
CA PHE A 87 -1.29 -13.10 7.53
C PHE A 87 -0.94 -14.30 6.65
N ARG A 88 -1.91 -14.84 5.91
CA ARG A 88 -1.71 -16.06 5.10
C ARG A 88 -1.14 -15.78 3.72
N ARG A 89 -1.32 -14.55 3.23
CA ARG A 89 -1.01 -14.15 1.85
C ARG A 89 -0.18 -12.87 1.83
N CYS A 90 0.73 -12.76 2.80
CA CYS A 90 1.69 -11.68 2.90
C CYS A 90 3.07 -12.11 2.40
N VAL A 91 3.85 -11.11 2.02
CA VAL A 91 5.23 -11.22 1.56
C VAL A 91 6.08 -10.26 2.39
N ASP A 92 7.28 -10.68 2.78
CA ASP A 92 8.17 -9.86 3.59
C ASP A 92 8.67 -8.64 2.80
N LEU A 93 8.89 -7.53 3.49
CA LEU A 93 9.46 -6.30 2.94
C LEU A 93 10.92 -6.18 3.36
N SER A 94 11.79 -5.90 2.42
CA SER A 94 13.20 -5.60 2.70
C SER A 94 13.33 -4.24 3.39
N ASP A 95 14.40 -4.02 4.16
CA ASP A 95 14.62 -2.74 4.84
C ASP A 95 14.72 -1.54 3.87
N ASP A 96 15.23 -1.74 2.65
CA ASP A 96 15.25 -0.71 1.59
C ASP A 96 13.84 -0.35 1.11
N GLU A 97 12.96 -1.35 0.98
CA GLU A 97 11.57 -1.15 0.59
C GLU A 97 10.80 -0.42 1.69
N ILE A 98 11.03 -0.80 2.95
CA ILE A 98 10.45 -0.10 4.11
C ILE A 98 10.95 1.35 4.14
N ALA A 99 12.25 1.59 4.00
CA ALA A 99 12.80 2.94 4.00
C ALA A 99 12.24 3.82 2.87
N ALA A 100 12.00 3.24 1.69
CA ALA A 100 11.37 3.94 0.58
C ALA A 100 9.87 4.23 0.81
N LEU A 101 9.19 3.39 1.59
CA LEU A 101 7.76 3.53 1.94
C LEU A 101 7.54 4.44 3.14
N THR A 102 8.47 4.48 4.10
CA THR A 102 8.43 5.34 5.28
C THR A 102 8.66 6.79 4.87
N PRO A 103 7.94 7.76 5.46
CA PRO A 103 8.15 9.15 5.08
C PRO A 103 9.45 9.57 5.71
N SER A 104 10.39 10.07 4.91
CA SER A 104 11.67 10.60 5.39
C SER A 104 11.53 11.88 6.24
N GLY A 105 10.36 12.11 6.86
CA GLY A 105 9.93 13.35 7.48
C GLY A 105 9.27 13.19 8.86
N ALA A 106 9.67 12.19 9.66
CA ALA A 106 9.41 12.20 11.11
C ALA A 106 10.71 12.56 11.85
N SER A 107 11.23 13.76 11.58
CA SER A 107 12.19 14.39 12.48
C SER A 107 11.41 14.89 13.70
N ASN A 108 11.57 14.18 14.82
CA ASN A 108 11.44 14.57 16.22
C ASN A 108 10.78 15.94 16.51
N ASN A 109 9.72 15.94 17.32
CA ASN A 109 9.57 16.97 18.36
C ASN A 109 9.18 16.25 19.66
N GLY A 110 10.11 16.33 20.63
CA GLY A 110 9.90 15.91 22.01
C GLY A 110 9.39 17.04 22.90
#